data_AF-A0A9D5CKM3-F1
#
_entry.id   AF-A0A9D5CKM3-F1
#
_cell.length_a   1.000
_cell.length_b   1.000
_cell.length_c   1.000
_cell.angle_alpha   90.00
_cell.angle_beta   90.00
_cell.angle_gamma   90.00
#
_symmetry.space_group_name_H-M   'P 1'
#
loop_
_entity.id
_entity.type
_entity.pdbx_description
1 polymer ?
#
loop_
_entity_poly.entity_id
_entity_poly.type
_entity_poly.pdbx_seq_one_letter_code
_entity_poly.pdbx_strand_id
1 'polypeptide(L)'
;MMNQRSRRIPNGSRWVEIRSSFHPHDMNGTGGGFILRDANGRPLLAEAFPTNGFNALHAEALALRQTMEVMIEIGEENVVFCHGSPVLQQRMAPGAQIPSGRVGQVLLECFALQEGRTMPEITYWPRENLAAASWLAECGRRCQQRCRWTGPWPPELEALF
;
A
#
# COMPACT_ATOMS: atom_id res chain seq x y z
N MET A 1 -9.85 25.33 -2.17
CA MET A 1 -9.37 24.72 -0.92
C MET A 1 -9.99 23.35 -0.80
N MET A 2 -9.24 22.28 -1.09
CA MET A 2 -9.75 20.90 -0.91
C MET A 2 -9.69 20.57 0.57
N ASN A 3 -10.85 20.42 1.21
CA ASN A 3 -10.96 19.82 2.54
C ASN A 3 -10.47 18.37 2.44
N GLN A 4 -9.19 18.13 2.73
CA GLN A 4 -8.65 16.80 3.02
C GLN A 4 -9.27 16.31 4.34
N ARG A 5 -10.53 15.90 4.29
CA ARG A 5 -11.06 15.03 5.34
C ARG A 5 -10.36 13.69 5.16
N SER A 6 -9.31 13.43 5.94
CA SER A 6 -8.84 12.08 6.23
C SER A 6 -10.06 11.27 6.67
N ARG A 7 -10.64 10.46 5.77
CA ARG A 7 -11.76 9.61 6.15
C ARG A 7 -11.22 8.63 7.18
N ARG A 8 -11.88 8.59 8.35
CA ARG A 8 -11.54 7.66 9.42
C ARG A 8 -11.86 6.24 8.92
N ILE A 9 -11.02 5.28 9.29
CA ILE A 9 -11.32 3.86 9.10
C ILE A 9 -12.66 3.58 9.80
N PRO A 10 -13.64 2.96 9.13
CA PRO A 10 -14.91 2.62 9.78
C PRO A 10 -14.66 1.71 10.99
N ASN A 11 -15.40 1.95 12.08
CA ASN A 11 -15.27 1.12 13.28
C ASN A 11 -15.52 -0.36 12.94
N GLY A 12 -14.65 -1.23 13.43
CA GLY A 12 -14.75 -2.67 13.17
C GLY A 12 -14.13 -3.13 11.85
N SER A 13 -13.65 -2.22 11.00
CA SER A 13 -12.96 -2.57 9.76
C SER A 13 -11.50 -2.95 10.02
N ARG A 14 -11.02 -3.93 9.27
CA ARG A 14 -9.58 -4.15 9.07
C ARG A 14 -9.04 -3.09 8.13
N TRP A 15 -7.74 -2.81 8.22
CA TRP A 15 -7.08 -1.93 7.27
C TRP A 15 -5.68 -2.42 6.95
N VAL A 16 -5.20 -2.00 5.79
CA VAL A 16 -3.87 -2.29 5.31
C VAL A 16 -3.13 -0.97 5.06
N GLU A 17 -1.98 -0.80 5.70
CA GLU A 17 -1.08 0.32 5.47
C GLU A 17 -0.14 -0.02 4.33
N ILE A 18 0.04 0.88 3.37
CA ILE A 18 0.82 0.63 2.15
C ILE A 18 1.79 1.76 1.91
N ARG A 19 3.04 1.39 1.60
CA ARG A 19 4.09 2.33 1.20
C ARG A 19 4.95 1.71 0.11
N SER A 20 5.56 2.60 -0.67
CA SER A 20 6.69 2.26 -1.52
C SER A 20 7.95 3.03 -1.10
N SER A 21 9.10 2.50 -1.50
CA SER A 21 10.41 3.17 -1.40
C SER A 21 11.00 3.28 -2.80
N PHE A 22 11.25 4.51 -3.24
CA PHE A 22 11.88 4.86 -4.51
C PHE A 22 12.99 5.87 -4.25
N HIS A 23 14.18 5.60 -4.77
CA HIS A 23 15.31 6.52 -4.70
C HIS A 23 15.88 6.73 -6.11
N PRO A 24 15.77 7.93 -6.71
CA PRO A 24 16.05 8.15 -8.13
C PRO A 24 17.52 7.91 -8.54
N HIS A 25 18.44 7.88 -7.58
CA HIS A 25 19.87 7.67 -7.79
C HIS A 25 20.38 6.35 -7.22
N ASP A 26 19.52 5.53 -6.61
CA ASP A 26 19.93 4.25 -6.04
C ASP A 26 19.65 3.13 -7.06
N MET A 27 20.69 2.37 -7.40
CA MET A 27 20.56 1.21 -8.29
C MET A 27 19.93 0.01 -7.60
N ASN A 28 19.71 0.06 -6.28
CA ASN A 28 19.07 -0.99 -5.49
C ASN A 28 17.54 -1.08 -5.71
N GLY A 29 17.04 -0.65 -6.88
CA GLY A 29 15.66 -0.80 -7.31
C GLY A 29 14.65 -0.02 -6.46
N THR A 30 13.39 -0.47 -6.52
CA THR A 30 12.31 0.05 -5.70
C THR A 30 11.73 -1.05 -4.82
N GLY A 31 11.05 -0.67 -3.76
CA GLY A 31 10.40 -1.61 -2.85
C GLY A 31 8.97 -1.20 -2.55
N GLY A 32 8.16 -2.18 -2.20
CA GLY A 32 6.84 -2.02 -1.62
C GLY A 32 6.78 -2.72 -0.28
N GLY A 33 5.88 -2.25 0.58
CA GLY A 33 5.64 -2.89 1.86
C GLY A 33 4.22 -2.60 2.33
N PHE A 34 3.61 -3.59 2.98
CA PHE A 34 2.30 -3.43 3.60
C PHE A 34 2.20 -4.13 4.94
N ILE A 35 1.32 -3.61 5.79
CA ILE A 35 0.88 -4.31 7.00
C ILE A 35 -0.64 -4.30 7.11
N LEU A 36 -1.24 -5.48 7.21
CA LEU A 36 -2.64 -5.71 7.49
C LEU A 36 -2.86 -5.73 9.00
N ARG A 37 -3.84 -4.97 9.47
CA ARG A 37 -4.23 -4.90 10.88
C ARG A 37 -5.68 -5.30 11.09
N ASP A 38 -5.94 -5.88 12.26
CA ASP A 38 -7.30 -6.11 12.73
C ASP A 38 -7.98 -4.80 13.16
N ALA A 39 -9.27 -4.86 13.48
CA ALA A 39 -10.03 -3.68 13.92
C ALA A 39 -9.52 -3.02 15.22
N ASN A 40 -8.65 -3.71 15.98
CA ASN A 40 -8.03 -3.21 17.20
C ASN A 40 -6.60 -2.71 16.96
N GLY A 41 -6.13 -2.69 15.70
CA GLY A 41 -4.77 -2.27 15.35
C GLY A 41 -3.71 -3.36 15.50
N ARG A 42 -4.08 -4.59 15.85
CA ARG A 42 -3.13 -5.69 15.97
C ARG A 42 -2.65 -6.12 14.58
N PRO A 43 -1.35 -6.27 14.35
CA PRO A 43 -0.82 -6.74 13.08
C PRO A 43 -1.23 -8.19 12.85
N LEU A 44 -1.71 -8.49 11.64
CA LEU A 44 -2.13 -9.83 11.21
C LEU A 44 -1.16 -10.41 10.18
N LEU A 45 -0.72 -9.57 9.26
CA LEU A 45 0.16 -9.93 8.16
C LEU A 45 1.02 -8.72 7.79
N ALA A 46 2.32 -8.92 7.63
CA ALA A 46 3.22 -7.92 7.07
C ALA A 46 3.97 -8.50 5.89
N GLU A 47 4.22 -7.69 4.88
CA GLU A 47 5.02 -8.10 3.73
C GLU A 47 5.91 -6.97 3.24
N ALA A 48 7.15 -7.31 2.90
CA ALA A 48 8.11 -6.49 2.18
C ALA A 48 8.42 -7.17 0.85
N PHE A 49 8.49 -6.41 -0.24
CA PHE A 49 8.74 -6.98 -1.57
C PHE A 49 9.45 -5.99 -2.50
N PRO A 50 10.26 -6.46 -3.45
CA PRO A 50 10.80 -5.62 -4.50
C PRO A 50 9.67 -5.16 -5.44
N THR A 51 9.84 -3.97 -6.00
CA THR A 51 9.02 -3.47 -7.12
C THR A 51 9.95 -3.03 -8.25
N ASN A 52 9.40 -2.80 -9.44
CA ASN A 52 10.13 -2.27 -10.61
C ASN A 52 9.64 -0.87 -11.00
N GLY A 53 9.41 -0.03 -9.99
CA GLY A 53 9.06 1.37 -10.09
C GLY A 53 10.14 2.17 -10.84
N PHE A 54 9.79 2.94 -11.87
CA PHE A 54 10.75 3.84 -12.52
C PHE A 54 10.62 5.29 -12.02
N ASN A 55 9.57 5.59 -11.26
CA ASN A 55 9.41 6.83 -10.51
C ASN A 55 8.59 6.55 -9.24
N ALA A 56 8.50 7.54 -8.35
CA ALA A 56 7.79 7.41 -7.09
C ALA A 56 6.31 7.01 -7.28
N LEU A 57 5.58 7.63 -8.22
CA LEU A 57 4.17 7.31 -8.45
C LEU A 57 3.97 5.89 -8.99
N HIS A 58 4.86 5.41 -9.86
CA HIS A 58 4.83 4.04 -10.36
C HIS A 58 5.08 3.04 -9.23
N ALA A 59 6.05 3.32 -8.35
CA ALA A 59 6.33 2.47 -7.20
C ALA A 59 5.13 2.41 -6.24
N GLU A 60 4.47 3.54 -5.96
CA GLU A 60 3.27 3.59 -5.11
C GLU A 60 2.11 2.81 -5.75
N ALA A 61 1.88 2.95 -7.05
CA ALA A 61 0.83 2.22 -7.77
C ALA A 61 1.10 0.70 -7.77
N LEU A 62 2.35 0.29 -7.98
CA LEU A 62 2.76 -1.12 -7.94
C LEU A 62 2.60 -1.72 -6.54
N ALA A 63 2.98 -0.97 -5.49
CA ALA A 63 2.82 -1.40 -4.11
C ALA A 63 1.34 -1.56 -3.75
N LEU A 64 0.47 -0.63 -4.19
CA LEU A 64 -0.97 -0.75 -4.04
C LEU A 64 -1.50 -2.00 -4.73
N ARG A 65 -1.22 -2.16 -6.03
CA ARG A 65 -1.68 -3.31 -6.83
C ARG A 65 -1.28 -4.64 -6.20
N GLN A 66 0.00 -4.79 -5.86
CA GLN A 66 0.52 -6.00 -5.24
C GLN A 66 -0.15 -6.30 -3.90
N THR A 67 -0.43 -5.26 -3.10
CA THR A 67 -1.14 -5.43 -1.83
C THR A 67 -2.58 -5.89 -2.07
N MET A 68 -3.29 -5.31 -3.05
CA MET A 68 -4.64 -5.73 -3.41
C MET A 68 -4.69 -7.19 -3.86
N GLU A 69 -3.73 -7.62 -4.69
CA GLU A 69 -3.59 -9.03 -5.10
C GLU A 69 -3.44 -9.95 -3.89
N VAL A 70 -2.60 -9.57 -2.91
CA VAL A 70 -2.42 -10.38 -1.70
C VAL A 70 -3.68 -10.39 -0.85
N MET A 71 -4.35 -9.25 -0.63
CA MET A 71 -5.60 -9.22 0.14
C MET A 71 -6.67 -10.12 -0.49
N ILE A 72 -6.75 -10.15 -1.82
CA ILE A 72 -7.62 -11.06 -2.55
C ILE A 72 -7.19 -12.52 -2.36
N GLU A 73 -5.89 -12.83 -2.48
CA GLU A 73 -5.33 -14.18 -2.30
C GLU A 73 -5.69 -14.78 -0.93
N ILE A 74 -5.66 -13.95 0.12
CA ILE A 74 -5.95 -14.40 1.49
C ILE A 74 -7.43 -14.26 1.89
N GLY A 75 -8.30 -13.84 0.96
CA GLY A 75 -9.75 -13.69 1.21
C GLY A 75 -10.15 -12.47 2.04
N GLU A 76 -9.28 -11.46 2.16
CA GLU A 76 -9.58 -10.17 2.81
C GLU A 76 -10.32 -9.25 1.83
N GLU A 77 -11.63 -9.47 1.69
CA GLU A 77 -12.46 -8.67 0.80
C GLU A 77 -12.96 -7.37 1.43
N ASN A 78 -12.87 -7.22 2.76
CA ASN A 78 -13.37 -6.06 3.52
C ASN A 78 -12.23 -5.37 4.32
N VAL A 79 -11.19 -4.90 3.61
CA VAL A 79 -10.06 -4.13 4.17
C VAL A 79 -9.93 -2.70 3.60
N VAL A 80 -9.72 -1.71 4.46
CA VAL A 80 -9.44 -0.32 4.04
C VAL A 80 -8.00 -0.18 3.59
N PHE A 81 -7.75 0.35 2.40
CA PHE A 81 -6.40 0.55 1.86
C PHE A 81 -5.88 1.94 2.21
N CYS A 82 -4.92 2.03 3.14
CA CYS A 82 -4.34 3.28 3.61
C CYS A 82 -2.98 3.53 2.94
N HIS A 83 -2.84 4.64 2.21
CA HIS A 83 -1.58 5.00 1.55
C HIS A 83 -1.22 6.47 1.72
N GLY A 84 0.07 6.81 1.57
CA GLY A 84 0.59 8.15 1.87
C GLY A 84 0.91 9.03 0.66
N SER A 85 0.27 8.79 -0.48
CA SER A 85 0.54 9.50 -1.74
C SER A 85 -0.68 10.34 -2.18
N PRO A 86 -0.66 11.67 -2.00
CA PRO A 86 -1.76 12.53 -2.43
C PRO A 86 -2.02 12.44 -3.95
N VAL A 87 -0.96 12.25 -4.74
CA VAL A 87 -1.07 12.09 -6.20
C VAL A 87 -1.79 10.79 -6.54
N LEU A 88 -1.42 9.68 -5.88
CA LEU A 88 -2.14 8.41 -6.07
C LEU A 88 -3.61 8.54 -5.66
N GLN A 89 -3.90 9.25 -4.56
CA GLN A 89 -5.28 9.45 -4.09
C GLN A 89 -6.13 10.19 -5.14
N GLN A 90 -5.55 11.22 -5.77
CA GLN A 90 -6.22 11.94 -6.85
C GLN A 90 -6.46 11.07 -8.07
N ARG A 91 -5.55 10.12 -8.38
CA ARG A 91 -5.67 9.23 -9.54
C ARG A 91 -6.59 8.02 -9.31
N MET A 92 -6.74 7.58 -8.06
CA MET A 92 -7.69 6.53 -7.68
C MET A 92 -9.10 7.05 -7.41
N ALA A 93 -9.33 8.38 -7.45
CA ALA A 93 -10.64 8.95 -7.23
C ALA A 93 -11.61 8.61 -8.38
N PRO A 94 -12.91 8.36 -8.11
CA PRO A 94 -13.90 8.12 -9.16
C PRO A 94 -13.92 9.25 -10.19
N GLY A 95 -13.88 8.89 -11.48
CA GLY A 95 -13.87 9.85 -12.59
C GLY A 95 -12.52 10.53 -12.83
N ALA A 96 -11.46 10.17 -12.10
CA ALA A 96 -10.12 10.70 -12.36
C ALA A 96 -9.62 10.29 -13.75
N GLN A 97 -8.91 11.21 -14.41
CA GLN A 97 -8.23 10.89 -15.65
C GLN A 97 -7.02 10.00 -15.38
N ILE A 98 -7.01 8.82 -16.00
CA ILE A 98 -5.90 7.88 -15.91
C ILE A 98 -4.80 8.33 -16.88
N PRO A 99 -3.56 8.54 -16.39
CA PRO A 99 -2.45 8.89 -17.26
C PRO A 99 -2.19 7.77 -18.27
N SER A 100 -1.64 8.09 -19.43
CA SER A 100 -1.16 7.06 -20.36
C SER A 100 0.16 6.42 -19.86
N GLY A 101 0.52 5.28 -20.45
CA GLY A 101 1.77 4.59 -20.16
C GLY A 101 1.71 3.68 -18.93
N ARG A 102 2.87 3.32 -18.39
CA ARG A 102 3.02 2.26 -17.38
C ARG A 102 2.28 2.55 -16.06
N VAL A 103 2.29 3.80 -15.59
CA VAL A 103 1.52 4.17 -14.38
C VAL A 103 0.03 3.96 -14.63
N GLY A 104 -0.48 4.39 -15.79
CA GLY A 104 -1.88 4.20 -16.16
C GLY A 104 -2.29 2.75 -16.19
N GLN A 105 -1.45 1.91 -16.79
CA GLN A 105 -1.69 0.46 -16.85
C GLN A 105 -1.86 -0.15 -15.45
N VAL A 106 -0.95 0.15 -14.52
CA VAL A 106 -1.02 -0.36 -13.15
C VAL A 106 -2.28 0.15 -12.41
N LEU A 107 -2.68 1.40 -12.65
CA LEU A 107 -3.92 1.94 -12.06
C LEU A 107 -5.17 1.25 -12.62
N LEU A 108 -5.20 0.95 -13.93
CA LEU A 108 -6.28 0.17 -14.54
C LEU A 108 -6.35 -1.25 -13.95
N GLU A 109 -5.21 -1.89 -13.70
CA GLU A 109 -5.14 -3.17 -13.00
C GLU A 109 -5.71 -3.04 -11.57
N CYS A 110 -5.37 -1.98 -10.83
CA CYS A 110 -5.99 -1.73 -9.53
C CYS A 110 -7.51 -1.59 -9.62
N PHE A 111 -8.05 -0.82 -10.59
CA PHE A 111 -9.50 -0.70 -10.75
C PHE A 111 -10.16 -2.04 -11.10
N ALA A 112 -9.57 -2.82 -11.99
CA ALA A 112 -10.07 -4.16 -12.34
C ALA A 112 -10.09 -5.10 -11.12
N LEU A 113 -9.11 -4.98 -10.21
CA LEU A 113 -9.13 -5.72 -8.95
C LEU A 113 -10.28 -5.29 -8.01
N GLN A 114 -10.75 -4.04 -8.09
CA GLN A 114 -11.91 -3.56 -7.32
C GLN A 114 -13.25 -3.97 -7.94
N GLU A 115 -13.30 -4.18 -9.26
CA GLU A 115 -14.54 -4.52 -9.96
C GLU A 115 -15.14 -5.82 -9.44
N GLY A 116 -16.43 -5.78 -9.08
CA GLY A 116 -17.17 -6.94 -8.58
C GLY A 116 -16.84 -7.36 -7.16
N ARG A 117 -16.02 -6.59 -6.42
CA ARG A 117 -15.67 -6.88 -5.03
C ARG A 117 -16.23 -5.84 -4.07
N THR A 118 -16.54 -6.29 -2.86
CA THR A 118 -16.85 -5.40 -1.74
C THR A 118 -15.57 -4.79 -1.13
N MET A 119 -14.56 -4.51 -1.96
CA MET A 119 -13.30 -3.94 -1.48
C MET A 119 -13.57 -2.55 -0.89
N PRO A 120 -13.15 -2.29 0.36
CA PRO A 120 -13.33 -1.00 0.96
C PRO A 120 -12.50 0.07 0.30
N GLU A 121 -12.82 1.28 0.71
CA GLU A 121 -12.25 2.51 0.26
C GLU A 121 -10.70 2.53 0.27
N ILE A 122 -10.12 3.04 -0.81
CA ILE A 122 -8.71 3.47 -0.84
C ILE A 122 -8.66 4.89 -0.30
N THR A 123 -7.92 5.08 0.79
CA THR A 123 -7.88 6.33 1.54
C THR A 123 -6.46 6.82 1.80
N TYR A 124 -6.33 8.14 1.85
CA TYR A 124 -5.09 8.82 2.12
C TYR A 124 -4.85 8.92 3.62
N TRP A 125 -3.66 8.50 4.05
CA TRP A 125 -3.17 8.65 5.41
C TRP A 125 -1.85 9.43 5.48
N PRO A 126 -1.66 10.28 6.50
CA PRO A 126 -0.39 10.93 6.77
C PRO A 126 0.74 9.92 6.97
N ARG A 127 1.98 10.30 6.63
CA ARG A 127 3.13 9.40 6.62
C ARG A 127 3.47 8.86 8.01
N GLU A 128 3.24 9.66 9.04
CA GLU A 128 3.42 9.29 10.45
C GLU A 128 2.59 8.07 10.86
N ASN A 129 1.44 7.86 10.21
CA ASN A 129 0.56 6.71 10.46
C ASN A 129 0.96 5.46 9.64
N LEU A 130 2.03 5.54 8.86
CA LEU A 130 2.46 4.50 7.92
C LEU A 130 3.92 4.10 8.18
N ALA A 131 4.38 4.22 9.43
CA ALA A 131 5.78 3.97 9.81
C ALA A 131 6.18 2.51 9.55
N ALA A 132 5.34 1.55 9.96
CA ALA A 132 5.56 0.13 9.74
C ALA A 132 5.64 -0.22 8.25
N ALA A 133 4.67 0.23 7.45
CA ALA A 133 4.69 0.04 6.00
C ALA A 133 5.89 0.72 5.33
N SER A 134 6.34 1.88 5.84
CA SER A 134 7.52 2.58 5.31
C SER A 134 8.81 1.79 5.55
N TRP A 135 8.96 1.20 6.74
CA TRP A 135 10.08 0.32 7.05
C TRP A 135 10.08 -0.92 6.15
N LEU A 136 8.92 -1.55 5.95
CA LEU A 136 8.76 -2.71 5.06
C LEU A 136 9.10 -2.37 3.61
N ALA A 137 8.67 -1.20 3.12
CA ALA A 137 8.98 -0.76 1.77
C ALA A 137 10.48 -0.53 1.55
N GLU A 138 11.17 0.01 2.56
CA GLU A 138 12.63 0.16 2.54
C GLU A 138 13.33 -1.20 2.60
N CYS A 139 12.83 -2.14 3.40
CA CYS A 139 13.32 -3.52 3.44
C CYS A 139 13.17 -4.20 2.08
N GLY A 140 11.98 -4.13 1.45
CA GLY A 140 11.71 -4.68 0.12
C GLY A 140 12.64 -4.11 -0.95
N ARG A 141 12.98 -2.82 -0.83
CA ARG A 141 13.94 -2.15 -1.71
C ARG A 141 15.37 -2.63 -1.48
N ARG A 142 15.86 -2.66 -0.23
CA ARG A 142 17.26 -3.02 0.05
C ARG A 142 17.54 -4.50 -0.17
N CYS A 143 16.63 -5.35 0.28
CA CYS A 143 16.81 -6.80 0.27
C CYS A 143 16.53 -7.41 -1.10
N GLN A 144 15.76 -6.73 -1.95
CA GLN A 144 15.34 -7.21 -3.28
C GLN A 144 14.71 -8.62 -3.24
N GLN A 145 14.08 -8.97 -2.12
CA GLN A 145 13.45 -10.26 -1.86
C GLN A 145 12.08 -10.06 -1.23
N ARG A 146 11.18 -11.01 -1.45
CA ARG A 146 9.87 -11.02 -0.79
C ARG A 146 10.00 -11.66 0.58
N CYS A 147 9.56 -10.95 1.61
CA CYS A 147 9.53 -11.44 2.98
C CYS A 147 8.12 -11.22 3.55
N ARG A 148 7.52 -12.27 4.11
CA ARG A 148 6.16 -12.28 4.65
C ARG A 148 6.20 -12.76 6.10
N TRP A 149 5.46 -12.07 6.98
CA TRP A 149 5.38 -12.39 8.41
C TRP A 149 3.93 -12.44 8.88
N THR A 150 3.59 -13.47 9.66
CA THR A 150 2.35 -13.59 10.44
C THR A 150 2.65 -13.73 11.94
N GLY A 151 3.86 -13.31 12.34
CA GLY A 151 4.49 -13.59 13.63
C GLY A 151 5.51 -14.74 13.56
N PRO A 152 6.57 -14.72 14.40
CA PRO A 152 7.09 -13.56 15.16
C PRO A 152 7.55 -12.43 14.23
N TRP A 153 7.55 -11.20 14.74
CA TRP A 153 7.87 -10.00 13.96
C TRP A 153 9.35 -9.65 14.06
N PRO A 154 9.96 -9.04 13.02
CA PRO A 154 11.27 -8.41 13.15
C PRO A 154 11.27 -7.36 14.28
N PRO A 155 12.30 -7.28 15.14
CA PRO A 155 12.31 -6.34 16.27
C PRO A 155 12.08 -4.88 15.87
N GLU A 156 12.63 -4.46 14.74
CA GLU A 156 12.46 -3.10 14.21
C GLU A 156 11.02 -2.83 13.77
N LEU A 157 10.31 -3.84 13.28
CA LEU A 157 8.91 -3.73 12.91
C LEU A 157 8.00 -3.78 14.15
N GLU A 158 8.35 -4.60 15.13
CA GLU A 158 7.62 -4.73 16.40
C GLU A 158 7.61 -3.41 17.19
N ALA A 159 8.70 -2.65 17.14
CA ALA A 159 8.78 -1.32 17.74
C ALA A 159 7.85 -0.27 17.10
N LEU A 160 7.19 -0.59 15.97
CA LEU A 160 6.31 0.30 15.20
C LEU A 160 4.82 -0.06 15.32
N PHE A 161 4.47 -0.99 16.21
CA PHE A 161 3.07 -1.37 16.50
C PHE A 161 2.52 -0.60 17.69
#